data_AF-A0A9W6QGC8-F1
#
_entry.id   AF-A0A9W6QGC8-F1
#
_cell.length_a   1.000
_cell.length_b   1.000
_cell.length_c   1.000
_cell.angle_alpha   90.00
_cell.angle_beta   90.00
_cell.angle_gamma   90.00
#
_symmetry.space_group_name_H-M   'P 1'
#
loop_
_entity.id
_entity.type
_entity.pdbx_description
1 polymer ?
#
loop_
_entity_poly.entity_id
_entity_poly.type
_entity_poly.pdbx_seq_one_letter_code
_entity_poly.pdbx_strand_id
1 'polypeptide(L)'
;MGLLLIGSGVSQFAPTRDQLAAYARNGANPRGELSGTCWPPPPGGEPEAEESSSRRGTVADHAARYGIEVPESVDDLIELMVSAGILVEACDELGTPRLRPRKPLPDLDDIFPLDEEERLTIDSLKSAELYAGKVQLISGMIPSESRRKTGMSTSISQLSEAIGETHDGTRRALLLLLEDGDVFSSVDISKVAVRTVFHLHRDWSMFHQKRIGLTRLDEV
;
A
#
# COMPACT_ATOMS: atom_id res chain seq x y z
N MET A 1 -2.97 11.78 -3.42
CA MET A 1 -2.69 11.94 -1.98
C MET A 1 -2.96 10.64 -1.19
N GLY A 2 -2.83 9.45 -1.80
CA GLY A 2 -3.06 8.15 -1.13
C GLY A 2 -1.79 7.39 -0.72
N LEU A 3 -0.60 7.96 -0.96
CA LEU A 3 0.68 7.26 -0.85
C LEU A 3 1.36 7.34 0.53
N LEU A 4 0.82 8.10 1.48
CA LEU A 4 1.47 8.32 2.79
C LEU A 4 1.19 7.21 3.83
N LEU A 5 0.27 6.27 3.57
CA LEU A 5 -0.12 5.28 4.58
C LEU A 5 0.26 3.82 4.26
N ILE A 6 0.60 3.50 3.02
CA ILE A 6 0.72 2.10 2.56
C ILE A 6 2.13 1.54 2.79
N GLY A 7 3.11 2.37 3.13
CA GLY A 7 4.48 1.93 3.42
C GLY A 7 4.71 1.33 4.82
N SER A 8 3.69 1.27 5.67
CA SER A 8 3.87 0.96 7.11
C SER A 8 3.50 -0.47 7.53
N GLY A 9 3.64 -1.42 6.61
CA GLY A 9 3.66 -2.86 6.87
C GLY A 9 4.86 -3.34 7.72
N VAL A 10 5.64 -2.44 8.33
CA VAL A 10 6.64 -2.76 9.34
C VAL A 10 6.13 -2.32 10.70
N SER A 11 5.48 -3.29 11.36
CA SER A 11 5.37 -3.39 12.82
C SER A 11 6.66 -2.86 13.51
N GLN A 12 6.59 -1.67 14.13
CA GLN A 12 7.28 -1.21 15.36
C GLN A 12 7.53 0.31 15.39
N PHE A 13 7.47 1.02 14.26
CA PHE A 13 7.74 2.45 14.23
C PHE A 13 6.45 3.27 14.43
N ALA A 14 6.28 3.84 15.62
CA ALA A 14 5.24 4.82 15.91
C ALA A 14 5.88 6.22 15.90
N PRO A 15 5.83 6.96 14.77
CA PRO A 15 6.49 8.25 14.68
C PRO A 15 5.84 9.30 15.59
N THR A 16 6.61 10.29 16.02
CA THR A 16 6.06 11.56 16.49
C THR A 16 5.53 12.38 15.30
N ARG A 17 4.75 13.43 15.57
CA ARG A 17 4.32 14.39 14.53
C ARG A 17 5.49 14.94 13.73
N ASP A 18 6.58 15.36 14.39
CA ASP A 18 7.79 15.87 13.73
C ASP A 18 8.44 14.85 12.80
N GLN A 19 8.48 13.59 13.21
CA GLN A 19 9.03 12.51 12.39
C GLN A 19 8.14 12.21 11.18
N LEU A 20 6.82 12.32 11.33
CA LEU A 20 5.88 12.14 10.23
C LEU A 20 5.95 13.32 9.24
N ALA A 21 6.17 14.54 9.74
CA ALA A 21 6.28 15.74 8.92
C ALA A 21 7.42 15.67 7.90
N ALA A 22 8.52 14.98 8.24
CA ALA A 22 9.62 14.73 7.31
C ALA A 22 9.21 13.93 6.05
N TYR A 23 8.14 13.12 6.14
CA TYR A 23 7.58 12.40 4.99
C TYR A 23 6.62 13.24 4.15
N ALA A 24 6.15 14.38 4.67
CA ALA A 24 5.26 15.30 3.98
C ALA A 24 6.01 16.39 3.17
N ARG A 25 7.31 16.20 2.93
CA ARG A 25 8.13 17.10 2.10
C ARG A 25 7.54 17.22 0.70
N ASN A 26 7.41 18.45 0.23
CA ASN A 26 6.94 18.75 -1.12
C ASN A 26 7.67 19.98 -1.68
N GLY A 27 7.40 20.37 -2.93
CA GLY A 27 8.08 21.49 -3.58
C GLY A 27 7.89 22.85 -2.88
N ALA A 28 6.81 23.02 -2.12
CA ALA A 28 6.49 24.24 -1.35
C ALA A 28 6.87 24.13 0.14
N ASN A 29 7.07 22.91 0.65
CA ASN A 29 7.58 22.61 1.98
C ASN A 29 8.74 21.59 1.89
N PRO A 30 9.92 22.00 1.40
CA PRO A 30 11.03 21.07 1.12
C PRO A 30 11.65 20.48 2.39
N ARG A 31 11.46 21.14 3.53
CA ARG A 31 11.99 20.69 4.83
C ARG A 31 11.03 19.76 5.57
N GLY A 32 9.74 19.75 5.20
CA GLY A 32 8.72 18.96 5.88
C GLY A 32 8.41 19.55 7.25
N GLU A 33 8.34 20.88 7.35
CA GLU A 33 7.97 21.57 8.58
C GLU A 33 6.48 21.35 8.87
N LEU A 34 6.10 21.12 10.13
CA LEU A 34 4.71 20.89 10.53
C LEU A 34 3.79 22.06 10.15
N SER A 35 4.25 23.29 10.37
CA SER A 35 3.56 24.51 9.97
C SER A 35 3.70 24.84 8.49
N GLY A 36 4.53 24.10 7.75
CA GLY A 36 4.73 24.28 6.33
C GLY A 36 3.57 23.69 5.54
N THR A 37 3.37 24.19 4.31
CA THR A 37 2.18 23.80 3.55
C THR A 37 2.17 22.30 3.21
N CYS A 38 0.99 21.68 3.36
CA CYS A 38 0.78 20.30 2.91
C CYS A 38 0.51 20.21 1.40
N TRP A 39 0.30 21.34 0.73
CA TRP A 39 -0.04 21.37 -0.69
C TRP A 39 1.21 21.48 -1.55
N PRO A 40 1.44 20.53 -2.49
CA PRO A 40 2.49 20.70 -3.46
C PRO A 40 2.19 21.93 -4.35
N PRO A 41 3.23 22.63 -4.83
CA PRO A 41 3.03 23.66 -5.84
C PRO A 41 2.46 22.99 -7.10
N PRO A 42 1.57 23.66 -7.84
CA PRO A 42 1.06 23.10 -9.09
C PRO A 42 2.26 22.88 -10.02
N PRO A 43 2.40 21.69 -10.63
CA PRO A 43 3.25 21.57 -11.81
C PRO A 43 2.68 22.57 -12.85
N GLY A 44 3.56 23.25 -13.59
CA GLY A 44 3.18 24.49 -14.27
C GLY A 44 2.16 24.32 -15.39
N GLY A 45 1.04 25.07 -15.32
CA GLY A 45 0.05 25.18 -16.38
C GLY A 45 -1.35 25.42 -15.82
N GLU A 46 -2.27 25.97 -16.63
CA GLU A 46 -3.68 26.13 -16.23
C GLU A 46 -4.41 24.81 -15.89
N PRO A 47 -4.29 23.70 -16.65
CA PRO A 47 -5.03 22.47 -16.33
C PRO A 47 -4.57 21.80 -15.02
N GLU A 48 -3.28 21.92 -14.69
CA GLU A 48 -2.68 21.35 -13.49
C GLU A 48 -3.02 22.18 -12.23
N ALA A 49 -3.27 23.48 -12.39
CA ALA A 49 -3.78 24.36 -11.34
C ALA A 49 -5.26 24.09 -11.02
N GLU A 50 -6.08 23.79 -12.04
CA GLU A 50 -7.47 23.39 -11.85
C GLU A 50 -7.58 22.05 -11.11
N GLU A 51 -6.77 21.06 -11.49
CA GLU A 51 -6.73 19.76 -10.81
C GLU A 51 -6.26 19.90 -9.35
N SER A 52 -5.28 20.76 -9.09
CA SER A 52 -4.81 21.07 -7.74
C SER A 52 -5.90 21.74 -6.90
N SER A 53 -6.68 22.64 -7.50
CA SER A 53 -7.80 23.33 -6.84
C SER A 53 -8.96 22.38 -6.56
N SER A 54 -9.26 21.47 -7.50
CA SER A 54 -10.26 20.42 -7.32
C SER A 54 -9.89 19.50 -6.15
N ARG A 55 -8.64 19.04 -6.10
CA ARG A 55 -8.10 18.23 -4.99
C ARG A 55 -8.22 18.93 -3.63
N ARG A 56 -7.95 20.24 -3.57
CA ARG A 56 -8.14 21.04 -2.35
C ARG A 56 -9.61 21.13 -1.95
N GLY A 57 -10.52 21.31 -2.92
CA GLY A 57 -11.96 21.33 -2.70
C GLY A 57 -12.47 20.02 -2.09
N THR A 58 -12.04 18.88 -2.62
CA THR A 58 -12.40 17.57 -2.05
C THR A 58 -11.94 17.43 -0.60
N VAL A 59 -10.67 17.76 -0.31
CA VAL A 59 -10.15 17.68 1.07
C VAL A 59 -10.84 18.66 2.00
N ALA A 60 -11.19 19.86 1.54
CA ALA A 60 -11.98 20.84 2.30
C ALA A 60 -13.36 20.30 2.69
N ASP A 61 -14.07 19.67 1.74
CA ASP A 61 -15.38 19.07 1.98
C ASP A 61 -15.31 17.95 3.02
N HIS A 62 -14.19 17.21 3.06
CA HIS A 62 -13.96 16.19 4.09
C HIS A 62 -13.61 16.79 5.45
N ALA A 63 -12.71 17.76 5.49
CA ALA A 63 -12.33 18.44 6.73
C ALA A 63 -13.54 19.07 7.43
N ALA A 64 -14.45 19.67 6.67
CA ALA A 64 -15.69 20.25 7.17
C ALA A 64 -16.58 19.24 7.93
N ARG A 65 -16.57 17.95 7.55
CA ARG A 65 -17.35 16.89 8.24
C ARG A 65 -16.85 16.62 9.65
N TYR A 66 -15.57 16.87 9.90
CA TYR A 66 -14.93 16.73 11.21
C TYR A 66 -14.88 18.07 11.98
N GLY A 67 -15.45 19.14 11.42
CA GLY A 67 -15.40 20.48 12.01
C GLY A 67 -14.02 21.15 11.91
N ILE A 68 -13.18 20.69 10.97
CA ILE A 68 -11.83 21.21 10.74
C ILE A 68 -11.88 22.14 9.53
N GLU A 69 -11.12 23.24 9.58
CA GLU A 69 -10.91 24.11 8.44
C GLU A 69 -10.14 23.39 7.33
N VAL A 70 -10.05 23.99 6.14
CA VAL A 70 -9.28 23.40 5.04
C VAL A 70 -7.83 23.25 5.50
N PRO A 71 -7.25 22.04 5.48
CA PRO A 71 -5.87 21.85 5.90
C PRO A 71 -4.94 22.69 5.03
N GLU A 72 -4.16 23.58 5.65
CA GLU A 72 -3.17 24.40 4.94
C GLU A 72 -1.75 23.94 5.27
N SER A 73 -1.55 23.35 6.46
CA SER A 73 -0.29 22.85 6.96
C SER A 73 -0.25 21.32 7.07
N VAL A 74 0.97 20.79 7.24
CA VAL A 74 1.17 19.36 7.51
C VAL A 74 0.54 18.96 8.84
N ASP A 75 0.56 19.83 9.85
CA ASP A 75 -0.08 19.56 11.14
C ASP A 75 -1.61 19.50 11.01
N ASP A 76 -2.23 20.39 10.23
CA ASP A 76 -3.68 20.34 9.96
C ASP A 76 -4.08 19.04 9.25
N LEU A 77 -3.23 18.56 8.33
CA LEU A 77 -3.46 17.30 7.65
C LEU A 77 -3.36 16.12 8.62
N ILE A 78 -2.40 16.13 9.55
CA ILE A 78 -2.28 15.12 10.61
C ILE A 78 -3.52 15.17 11.53
N GLU A 79 -3.98 16.36 11.91
CA GLU A 79 -5.17 16.55 12.72
C GLU A 79 -6.43 16.02 12.03
N LEU A 80 -6.56 16.25 10.72
CA LEU A 80 -7.61 15.66 9.90
C LEU A 80 -7.56 14.13 9.96
N MET A 81 -6.37 13.52 9.80
CA MET A 81 -6.22 12.06 9.85
C MET A 81 -6.51 11.46 11.23
N VAL A 82 -6.17 12.17 12.31
CA VAL A 82 -6.51 11.76 13.69
C VAL A 82 -8.02 11.87 13.92
N SER A 83 -8.65 12.96 13.48
CA SER A 83 -10.10 13.19 13.64
C SER A 83 -10.94 12.23 12.80
N ALA A 84 -10.43 11.87 11.62
CA ALA A 84 -10.94 10.79 10.78
C ALA A 84 -10.76 9.39 11.39
N GLY A 85 -10.03 9.25 12.50
CA GLY A 85 -9.78 7.96 13.15
C GLY A 85 -8.85 7.04 12.35
N ILE A 86 -8.13 7.56 11.35
CA ILE A 86 -7.11 6.85 10.58
C ILE A 86 -5.86 6.68 11.44
N LEU A 87 -5.48 7.75 12.15
CA LEU A 87 -4.38 7.75 13.11
C LEU A 87 -4.93 7.83 14.55
N VAL A 88 -4.22 7.18 15.46
CA VAL A 88 -4.42 7.30 16.91
C VAL A 88 -3.14 7.88 17.51
N GLU A 89 -3.30 8.95 18.27
CA GLU A 89 -2.22 9.54 19.06
C GLU A 89 -2.24 8.90 20.46
N ALA A 90 -1.16 8.21 20.82
CA ALA A 90 -1.01 7.55 22.11
C ALA A 90 0.40 7.74 22.64
N CYS A 91 0.54 7.98 23.95
CA CYS A 91 1.86 8.09 24.55
C CYS A 91 2.59 6.74 24.56
N ASP A 92 3.90 6.77 24.28
CA ASP A 92 4.78 5.64 24.56
C ASP A 92 5.07 5.49 26.07
N GLU A 93 5.88 4.49 26.43
CA GLU A 93 6.27 4.22 27.82
C GLU A 93 7.04 5.39 28.47
N LEU A 94 7.57 6.32 27.67
CA LEU A 94 8.27 7.53 28.12
C LEU A 94 7.34 8.75 28.17
N GLY A 95 6.05 8.59 27.89
CA GLY A 95 5.08 9.69 27.88
C GLY A 95 5.10 10.55 26.61
N THR A 96 5.87 10.15 25.58
CA THR A 96 5.97 10.91 24.32
C THR A 96 4.80 10.56 23.41
N PRO A 97 4.03 11.53 22.88
CA PRO A 97 2.92 11.24 21.97
C PRO A 97 3.43 10.63 20.66
N ARG A 98 2.87 9.46 20.30
CA ARG A 98 3.18 8.73 19.08
C ARG A 98 1.93 8.53 18.25
N LEU A 99 2.08 8.66 16.94
CA LEU A 99 1.03 8.37 15.98
C LEU A 99 1.13 6.91 15.55
N ARG A 100 -0.02 6.23 15.54
CA ARG A 100 -0.15 4.85 15.07
C ARG A 100 -1.36 4.74 14.16
N PRO A 101 -1.29 3.96 13.07
CA PRO A 101 -2.49 3.60 12.33
C PRO A 101 -3.48 2.87 13.24
N ARG A 102 -4.77 3.22 13.14
CA ARG A 102 -5.83 2.48 13.84
C ARG A 102 -5.90 1.04 13.32
N LYS A 103 -6.06 0.06 14.22
CA LYS A 103 -6.23 -1.36 13.87
C LYS A 103 -7.52 -1.92 14.50
N PRO A 104 -8.46 -2.48 13.71
CA PRO A 104 -8.48 -2.46 12.25
C PRO A 104 -8.58 -1.02 11.72
N LEU A 105 -8.09 -0.79 10.50
CA LEU A 105 -8.37 0.49 9.84
C LEU A 105 -9.89 0.67 9.76
N PRO A 106 -10.41 1.86 10.05
CA PRO A 106 -11.83 2.14 9.93
C PRO A 106 -12.32 1.93 8.49
N ASP A 107 -13.62 1.66 8.34
CA ASP A 107 -14.20 1.50 7.02
C ASP A 107 -14.09 2.84 6.28
N LEU A 108 -13.72 2.78 5.00
CA LEU A 108 -13.40 3.99 4.26
C LEU A 108 -14.67 4.71 3.85
N ASP A 109 -15.77 3.99 3.61
CA ASP A 109 -17.08 4.59 3.38
C ASP A 109 -17.52 5.49 4.55
N ASP A 110 -17.05 5.21 5.77
CA ASP A 110 -17.31 6.02 6.96
C ASP A 110 -16.45 7.30 7.02
N ILE A 111 -15.35 7.38 6.26
CA ILE A 111 -14.32 8.43 6.41
C ILE A 111 -14.14 9.27 5.16
N PHE A 112 -14.02 8.61 4.01
CA PHE A 112 -13.92 9.19 2.68
C PHE A 112 -14.94 8.47 1.78
N PRO A 113 -15.98 9.14 1.26
CA PRO A 113 -16.79 8.59 0.18
C PRO A 113 -15.88 8.44 -1.05
N LEU A 114 -15.41 7.22 -1.24
CA LEU A 114 -14.61 6.84 -2.39
C LEU A 114 -15.55 6.63 -3.58
N ASP A 115 -15.08 6.97 -4.77
CA ASP A 115 -15.72 6.41 -5.96
C ASP A 115 -15.38 4.92 -6.13
N GLU A 116 -16.05 4.26 -7.08
CA GLU A 116 -15.89 2.82 -7.29
C GLU A 116 -14.44 2.45 -7.70
N GLU A 117 -13.76 3.32 -8.44
CA GLU A 117 -12.40 3.08 -8.91
C GLU A 117 -11.38 3.20 -7.76
N GLU A 118 -11.55 4.22 -6.91
CA GLU A 118 -10.77 4.43 -5.70
C GLU A 118 -10.98 3.30 -4.70
N ARG A 119 -12.23 2.82 -4.52
CA ARG A 119 -12.54 1.69 -3.65
C ARG A 119 -11.84 0.42 -4.11
N LEU A 120 -11.93 0.09 -5.41
CA LEU A 120 -11.26 -1.07 -5.98
C LEU A 120 -9.74 -0.98 -5.83
N THR A 121 -9.18 0.21 -6.00
CA THR A 121 -7.74 0.46 -5.81
C THR A 121 -7.33 0.20 -4.36
N ILE A 122 -8.08 0.71 -3.39
CA ILE A 122 -7.74 0.55 -1.97
C ILE A 122 -7.97 -0.89 -1.49
N ASP A 123 -9.03 -1.56 -1.95
CA ASP A 123 -9.24 -2.99 -1.64
C ASP A 123 -8.14 -3.86 -2.23
N SER A 124 -7.64 -3.53 -3.42
CA SER A 124 -6.46 -4.16 -3.99
C SER A 124 -5.23 -3.96 -3.10
N LEU A 125 -5.00 -2.75 -2.60
CA LEU A 125 -3.88 -2.42 -1.73
C LEU A 125 -3.97 -3.12 -0.36
N LYS A 126 -5.15 -3.11 0.28
CA LYS A 126 -5.42 -3.84 1.53
C LYS A 126 -5.18 -5.33 1.36
N SER A 127 -5.65 -5.89 0.24
CA SER A 127 -5.41 -7.29 -0.11
C SER A 127 -3.92 -7.56 -0.32
N ALA A 128 -3.20 -6.70 -1.04
CA ALA A 128 -1.77 -6.85 -1.27
C ALA A 128 -0.98 -6.83 0.05
N GLU A 129 -1.31 -5.91 0.98
CA GLU A 129 -0.68 -5.84 2.29
C GLU A 129 -0.95 -7.09 3.14
N LEU A 130 -2.22 -7.52 3.22
CA LEU A 130 -2.63 -8.68 4.01
C LEU A 130 -1.89 -9.96 3.57
N TYR A 131 -1.68 -10.12 2.27
CA TYR A 131 -1.07 -11.32 1.69
C TYR A 131 0.41 -11.15 1.32
N ALA A 132 1.04 -9.99 1.51
CA ALA A 132 2.41 -9.71 1.09
C ALA A 132 3.41 -10.77 1.58
N GLY A 133 3.35 -11.11 2.88
CA GLY A 133 4.21 -12.15 3.45
C GLY A 133 3.95 -13.54 2.84
N LYS A 134 2.70 -13.86 2.52
CA LYS A 134 2.31 -15.15 1.90
C LYS A 134 2.77 -15.22 0.44
N VAL A 135 2.64 -14.12 -0.30
CA VAL A 135 3.18 -13.97 -1.66
C VAL A 135 4.68 -14.22 -1.66
N GLN A 136 5.43 -13.65 -0.72
CA GLN A 136 6.88 -13.87 -0.61
C GLN A 136 7.23 -15.33 -0.31
N LEU A 137 6.50 -16.00 0.59
CA LEU A 137 6.72 -17.41 0.89
C LEU A 137 6.51 -18.29 -0.35
N ILE A 138 5.39 -18.12 -1.07
CA ILE A 138 5.11 -18.88 -2.29
C ILE A 138 6.15 -18.57 -3.38
N SER A 139 6.49 -17.29 -3.55
CA SER A 139 7.52 -16.82 -4.49
C SER A 139 8.90 -17.44 -4.23
N GLY A 140 9.25 -17.66 -2.96
CA GLY A 140 10.49 -18.30 -2.53
C GLY A 140 10.51 -19.82 -2.75
N MET A 141 9.35 -20.47 -2.90
CA MET A 141 9.25 -21.91 -3.19
C MET A 141 9.48 -22.21 -4.68
N ILE A 142 9.28 -21.24 -5.58
CA ILE A 142 9.51 -21.41 -7.01
C ILE A 142 11.01 -21.61 -7.26
N PRO A 143 11.43 -22.70 -7.94
CA PRO A 143 12.84 -23.01 -8.14
C PRO A 143 13.63 -21.88 -8.78
N SER A 144 14.84 -21.65 -8.28
CA SER A 144 15.77 -20.61 -8.73
C SER A 144 16.15 -20.71 -10.22
N GLU A 145 16.76 -19.65 -10.74
CA GLU A 145 17.20 -19.53 -12.13
C GLU A 145 18.04 -20.74 -12.63
N SER A 146 18.93 -21.26 -11.79
CA SER A 146 19.75 -22.46 -12.06
C SER A 146 18.92 -23.73 -12.32
N ARG A 147 17.66 -23.76 -11.89
CA ARG A 147 16.68 -24.84 -12.08
C ARG A 147 15.49 -24.42 -12.95
N ARG A 148 15.66 -23.37 -13.78
CA ARG A 148 14.64 -22.79 -14.68
C ARG A 148 13.74 -23.79 -15.42
N LYS A 149 14.30 -24.92 -15.87
CA LYS A 149 13.61 -25.89 -16.73
C LYS A 149 12.51 -26.70 -16.03
N THR A 150 12.47 -26.74 -14.70
CA THR A 150 11.54 -27.64 -13.98
C THR A 150 10.24 -26.97 -13.54
N GLY A 151 10.18 -25.64 -13.40
CA GLY A 151 9.04 -24.99 -12.75
C GLY A 151 8.73 -25.60 -11.37
N MET A 152 7.57 -25.30 -10.81
CA MET A 152 7.07 -25.91 -9.59
C MET A 152 5.72 -26.58 -9.85
N SER A 153 5.64 -27.90 -9.73
CA SER A 153 4.38 -28.64 -9.72
C SER A 153 3.80 -28.64 -8.32
N THR A 154 2.57 -28.15 -8.14
CA THR A 154 1.94 -28.05 -6.81
C THR A 154 0.41 -28.04 -6.91
N SER A 155 -0.28 -27.95 -5.78
CA SER A 155 -1.73 -27.73 -5.68
C SER A 155 -2.03 -26.67 -4.62
N ILE A 156 -3.26 -26.13 -4.59
CA ILE A 156 -3.66 -25.18 -3.54
C ILE A 156 -3.54 -25.83 -2.17
N SER A 157 -3.94 -27.10 -2.02
CA SER A 157 -3.83 -27.86 -0.77
C SER A 157 -2.39 -27.90 -0.24
N GLN A 158 -1.44 -28.26 -1.11
CA GLN A 158 -0.02 -28.37 -0.73
C GLN A 158 0.59 -27.02 -0.37
N LEU A 159 0.26 -25.96 -1.13
CA LEU A 159 0.73 -24.61 -0.81
C LEU A 159 0.15 -24.09 0.51
N SER A 160 -1.14 -24.37 0.76
CA SER A 160 -1.84 -23.95 1.98
C SER A 160 -1.20 -24.57 3.23
N GLU A 161 -0.89 -25.86 3.16
CA GLU A 161 -0.15 -26.56 4.21
C GLU A 161 1.26 -25.98 4.40
N ALA A 162 1.97 -25.70 3.30
CA ALA A 162 3.34 -25.20 3.35
C ALA A 162 3.47 -23.77 3.93
N ILE A 163 2.47 -22.91 3.73
CA ILE A 163 2.49 -21.51 4.22
C ILE A 163 1.62 -21.28 5.47
N GLY A 164 0.99 -22.35 5.99
CA GLY A 164 0.11 -22.31 7.15
C GLY A 164 -1.07 -21.36 6.95
N GLU A 165 -1.79 -21.50 5.84
CA GLU A 165 -2.91 -20.62 5.46
C GLU A 165 -4.12 -21.44 5.02
N THR A 166 -5.30 -20.83 5.03
CA THR A 166 -6.52 -21.39 4.44
C THR A 166 -6.38 -21.57 2.92
N HIS A 167 -7.21 -22.44 2.33
CA HIS A 167 -7.22 -22.62 0.88
C HIS A 167 -7.57 -21.34 0.13
N ASP A 168 -8.52 -20.55 0.65
CA ASP A 168 -8.95 -19.29 0.02
C ASP A 168 -7.87 -18.21 0.16
N GLY A 169 -7.25 -18.07 1.34
CA GLY A 169 -6.13 -17.17 1.54
C GLY A 169 -4.93 -17.52 0.64
N THR A 170 -4.65 -18.81 0.46
CA THR A 170 -3.62 -19.30 -0.45
C THR A 170 -3.95 -19.01 -1.90
N ARG A 171 -5.21 -19.20 -2.32
CA ARG A 171 -5.67 -18.84 -3.66
C ARG A 171 -5.51 -17.35 -3.91
N ARG A 172 -5.86 -16.50 -2.93
CA ARG A 172 -5.72 -15.05 -3.05
C ARG A 172 -4.26 -14.63 -3.15
N ALA A 173 -3.38 -15.18 -2.31
CA ALA A 173 -1.94 -14.93 -2.40
C ALA A 173 -1.34 -15.37 -3.75
N LEU A 174 -1.78 -16.51 -4.30
CA LEU A 174 -1.36 -16.94 -5.63
C LEU A 174 -1.83 -15.98 -6.73
N LEU A 175 -3.09 -15.52 -6.69
CA LEU A 175 -3.60 -14.57 -7.68
C LEU A 175 -2.81 -13.26 -7.66
N LEU A 176 -2.52 -12.72 -6.47
CA LEU A 176 -1.67 -11.54 -6.31
C LEU A 176 -0.25 -11.76 -6.87
N LEU A 177 0.32 -12.95 -6.67
CA LEU A 177 1.63 -13.30 -7.25
C LEU A 177 1.60 -13.35 -8.79
N LEU A 178 0.49 -13.82 -9.37
CA LEU A 178 0.32 -13.87 -10.83
C LEU A 178 0.02 -12.49 -11.42
N GLU A 179 -0.67 -11.62 -10.68
CA GLU A 179 -0.95 -10.23 -11.09
C GLU A 179 0.33 -9.40 -11.22
N ASP A 180 1.39 -9.71 -10.46
CA ASP A 180 2.70 -9.11 -10.67
C ASP A 180 3.28 -9.51 -12.06
N GLY A 181 2.89 -10.65 -12.64
CA GLY A 181 3.19 -10.97 -14.04
C GLY A 181 4.61 -11.46 -14.32
N ASP A 182 5.46 -11.64 -13.29
CA ASP A 182 6.72 -12.39 -13.42
C ASP A 182 6.51 -13.91 -13.19
N VAL A 183 5.37 -14.30 -12.60
CA VAL A 183 4.99 -15.70 -12.36
C VAL A 183 3.74 -16.04 -13.17
N PHE A 184 3.72 -17.24 -13.73
CA PHE A 184 2.63 -17.77 -14.55
C PHE A 184 2.19 -19.14 -14.03
N SER A 185 0.91 -19.45 -14.22
CA SER A 185 0.33 -20.75 -13.93
C SER A 185 -0.11 -21.45 -15.22
N SER A 186 0.00 -22.78 -15.25
CA SER A 186 -0.54 -23.60 -16.35
C SER A 186 -2.07 -23.65 -16.39
N VAL A 187 -2.74 -23.17 -15.33
CA VAL A 187 -4.21 -23.16 -15.20
C VAL A 187 -4.71 -21.86 -14.59
N ASP A 188 -5.99 -21.54 -14.84
CA ASP A 188 -6.69 -20.44 -14.17
C ASP A 188 -6.86 -20.74 -12.66
N ILE A 189 -6.02 -20.11 -11.84
CA ILE A 189 -6.01 -20.29 -10.38
C ILE A 189 -7.31 -19.79 -9.75
N SER A 190 -8.08 -18.89 -10.38
CA SER A 190 -9.35 -18.43 -9.81
C SER A 190 -10.40 -19.55 -9.75
N LYS A 191 -10.28 -20.57 -10.62
CA LYS A 191 -11.28 -21.64 -10.80
C LYS A 191 -10.76 -23.04 -10.50
N VAL A 192 -9.45 -23.23 -10.38
CA VAL A 192 -8.87 -24.56 -10.16
C VAL A 192 -9.36 -25.19 -8.85
N ALA A 193 -9.66 -26.50 -8.85
CA ALA A 193 -10.01 -27.20 -7.63
C ALA A 193 -8.80 -27.36 -6.69
N VAL A 194 -9.05 -27.39 -5.38
CA VAL A 194 -8.00 -27.28 -4.35
C VAL A 194 -6.89 -28.34 -4.46
N ARG A 195 -7.24 -29.55 -4.88
CA ARG A 195 -6.32 -30.69 -5.00
C ARG A 195 -5.79 -30.93 -6.42
N THR A 196 -6.24 -30.14 -7.39
CA THR A 196 -5.75 -30.28 -8.76
C THR A 196 -4.31 -29.77 -8.84
N VAL A 197 -3.43 -30.58 -9.41
CA VAL A 197 -2.03 -30.22 -9.61
C VAL A 197 -1.92 -29.26 -10.79
N PHE A 198 -1.14 -28.19 -10.61
CA PHE A 198 -0.79 -27.22 -11.64
C PHE A 198 0.70 -26.88 -11.56
N HIS A 199 1.20 -26.26 -12.62
CA HIS A 199 2.59 -25.84 -12.70
C HIS A 199 2.71 -24.32 -12.62
N LEU A 200 3.60 -23.86 -11.75
CA LEU A 200 4.03 -22.48 -11.64
C LEU A 200 5.40 -22.30 -12.31
N HIS A 201 5.53 -21.26 -13.10
CA HIS A 201 6.78 -20.90 -13.79
C HIS A 201 7.06 -19.42 -13.59
N ARG A 202 8.34 -19.06 -13.41
CA ARG A 202 8.78 -17.67 -13.36
C ARG A 202 9.44 -17.28 -14.67
N ASP A 203 8.99 -16.20 -15.27
CA ASP A 203 9.76 -15.51 -16.30
C ASP A 203 10.84 -14.67 -15.62
N TRP A 204 12.05 -15.21 -15.65
CA TRP A 204 13.19 -14.57 -15.03
C TRP A 204 13.66 -13.31 -15.76
N SER A 205 13.35 -13.17 -17.04
CA SER A 205 13.69 -11.95 -17.79
C SER A 205 12.85 -10.79 -17.28
N MET A 206 11.53 -11.00 -17.11
CA MET A 206 10.63 -10.03 -16.50
C MET A 206 10.98 -9.77 -15.03
N PHE A 207 11.27 -10.81 -14.25
CA PHE A 207 11.70 -10.67 -12.86
C PHE A 207 12.94 -9.77 -12.71
N HIS A 208 13.96 -9.96 -13.56
CA HIS A 208 15.17 -9.15 -13.54
C HIS A 208 14.91 -7.71 -14.01
N GLN A 209 14.10 -7.52 -15.06
CA GLN A 209 13.76 -6.19 -15.57
C GLN A 209 13.08 -5.32 -14.50
N LYS A 210 12.16 -5.90 -13.73
CA LYS A 210 11.48 -5.20 -12.62
C LYS A 210 12.43 -4.80 -11.49
N ARG A 211 13.41 -5.65 -11.15
CA ARG A 211 14.36 -5.36 -10.06
C ARG A 211 15.48 -4.42 -10.47
N ILE A 212 15.97 -4.51 -11.71
CA ILE A 212 16.96 -3.55 -12.25
C ILE A 212 16.33 -2.15 -12.38
N GLY A 213 15.03 -2.06 -12.67
CA GLY A 213 14.28 -0.80 -12.64
C GLY A 213 14.26 -0.11 -11.28
N LEU A 214 14.26 -0.88 -10.18
CA LEU A 214 14.31 -0.34 -8.81
C LEU A 214 15.71 0.17 -8.44
N THR A 215 16.78 -0.48 -8.90
CA THR A 215 18.16 -0.07 -8.60
C THR A 215 18.58 1.23 -9.30
N ARG A 216 17.93 1.62 -10.41
CA ARG A 216 18.23 2.88 -11.13
C ARG A 216 17.50 4.12 -10.58
N LEU A 217 16.52 3.95 -9.70
CA LEU A 217 15.79 5.06 -9.08
C LEU A 217 16.45 5.58 -7.79
N ASP A 218 17.48 4.88 -7.28
CA ASP A 218 18.26 5.30 -6.10
C ASP A 218 19.55 6.09 -6.49
N GLU A 219 19.76 6.40 -7.77
CA GLU A 219 20.94 7.13 -8.28
C GLU A 219 20.61 8.49 -8.96
N VAL A 220 19.50 9.15 -8.58
CA VAL A 220 19.21 10.54 -9.02
C VAL A 220 18.94 11.45 -7.83
#